data_AF-A0A6A7C9P9-F1
#
_entry.id   AF-A0A6A7C9P9-F1
#
_cell.length_a   1.000
_cell.length_b   1.000
_cell.length_c   1.000
_cell.angle_alpha   90.00
_cell.angle_beta   90.00
_cell.angle_gamma   90.00
#
_symmetry.space_group_name_H-M   'P 1'
#
loop_
_entity.id
_entity.type
_entity.pdbx_description
1 polymer ?
#
loop_
_entity_poly.entity_id
_entity_poly.type
_entity_poly.pdbx_seq_one_letter_code
_entity_poly.pdbx_strand_id
1 'polypeptide(L)'
;LPSSYTRGDQHVRKLYQDSMEIVRCFGKPSLFITMTANPQWPGIVGNLAPGCTAQDDPALKATVIALKRRALDEQAQNPFWGSC
;
A
#
# COMPACT_ATOMS: atom_id res chain seq x y z
N LEU A 1 13.53 -11.50 25.23
CA LEU A 1 13.81 -11.65 23.77
C LEU A 1 14.12 -10.26 23.21
N PRO A 2 15.19 -10.11 22.41
CA PRO A 2 15.55 -8.82 21.79
C PRO A 2 14.51 -8.35 20.77
N SER A 3 14.47 -7.06 20.46
CA SER A 3 13.51 -6.45 19.51
C SER A 3 13.65 -6.93 18.06
N SER A 4 14.77 -7.57 17.72
CA SER A 4 14.99 -8.26 16.44
C SER A 4 14.18 -9.54 16.28
N TYR A 5 13.62 -10.09 17.37
CA TYR A 5 12.76 -11.27 17.31
C TYR A 5 11.33 -10.86 16.93
N THR A 6 10.96 -11.15 15.67
CA THR A 6 9.63 -10.84 15.12
C THR A 6 8.51 -11.43 15.99
N ARG A 7 7.47 -10.63 16.22
CA ARG A 7 6.28 -10.98 17.05
C ARG A 7 6.56 -11.16 18.55
N GLY A 8 7.78 -10.91 19.05
CA GLY A 8 8.03 -10.82 20.49
C GLY A 8 7.53 -9.52 21.11
N ASP A 9 7.35 -9.48 22.43
CA ASP A 9 6.83 -8.31 23.15
C ASP A 9 7.61 -7.02 22.88
N GLN A 10 8.95 -7.12 22.83
CA GLN A 10 9.81 -5.97 22.52
C GLN A 10 9.63 -5.49 21.08
N HIS A 11 9.38 -6.39 20.13
CA HIS A 11 9.14 -6.05 18.74
C HIS A 11 7.81 -5.32 18.57
N VAL A 12 6.74 -5.83 19.18
CA VAL A 12 5.40 -5.20 19.15
C VAL A 12 5.44 -3.84 19.83
N ARG A 13 6.12 -3.71 20.98
CA ARG A 13 6.29 -2.42 21.67
C ARG A 13 7.03 -1.38 20.81
N LYS A 14 8.05 -1.79 20.06
CA LYS A 14 8.76 -0.91 19.15
C LYS A 14 7.87 -0.44 17.99
N LEU A 15 7.13 -1.36 17.35
CA LEU A 15 6.17 -1.01 16.29
C LEU A 15 5.11 -0.02 16.76
N TYR A 16 4.65 -0.14 18.01
CA TYR A 16 3.74 0.82 18.61
C TYR A 16 4.37 2.20 18.81
N GLN A 17 5.61 2.26 19.29
CA GLN A 17 6.32 3.54 19.44
C GLN A 17 6.54 4.22 18.09
N ASP A 18 6.94 3.45 17.07
CA ASP A 18 7.15 3.95 15.71
C ASP A 18 5.84 4.48 15.11
N SER A 19 4.72 3.79 15.32
CA SER A 19 3.40 4.25 14.83
C SER A 19 2.93 5.52 15.55
N MET A 20 3.15 5.62 16.86
CA MET A 20 2.84 6.83 17.62
C MET A 20 3.67 8.03 17.15
N GLU A 21 4.93 7.82 16.77
CA GLU A 21 5.76 8.90 16.21
C GLU A 21 5.23 9.38 14.85
N ILE A 22 4.78 8.47 13.99
CA ILE A 22 4.11 8.83 12.74
C ILE A 22 2.85 9.67 13.02
N VAL A 23 2.02 9.26 13.99
CA VAL A 23 0.81 10.01 14.37
C VAL A 23 1.15 11.39 14.95
N ARG A 24 2.25 11.51 15.70
CA ARG A 24 2.71 12.80 16.22
C ARG A 24 3.19 13.73 15.11
N CYS A 25 3.87 13.21 14.09
CA CYS A 25 4.39 13.99 12.98
C CYS A 25 3.31 14.39 11.96
N PHE A 26 2.38 13.49 11.64
CA PHE A 26 1.42 13.67 10.53
C PHE A 26 -0.04 13.82 11.00
N GLY A 27 -0.30 13.73 12.30
CA GLY A 27 -1.64 13.78 12.86
C GLY A 27 -2.35 12.41 12.86
N LYS A 28 -3.60 12.40 13.34
CA LYS A 28 -4.40 11.18 13.44
C LYS A 28 -4.78 10.69 12.04
N PRO A 29 -4.48 9.45 11.65
CA PRO A 29 -4.97 8.89 10.40
C PRO A 29 -6.50 8.87 10.40
N SER A 30 -7.08 9.22 9.25
CA SER A 30 -8.53 9.18 9.02
C SER A 30 -8.95 7.91 8.28
N LEU A 31 -8.10 7.37 7.40
CA LEU A 31 -8.40 6.21 6.56
C LEU A 31 -7.20 5.22 6.57
N PHE A 32 -7.52 3.93 6.56
CA PHE A 32 -6.56 2.85 6.31
C PHE A 32 -7.00 2.11 5.04
N ILE A 33 -6.25 2.31 3.94
CA ILE A 33 -6.57 1.75 2.63
C ILE A 33 -5.61 0.60 2.32
N THR A 34 -6.16 -0.56 1.96
CA THR A 34 -5.39 -1.70 1.45
C THR A 34 -5.63 -1.84 -0.05
N MET A 35 -4.58 -1.69 -0.86
CA MET A 35 -4.65 -1.92 -2.30
C MET A 35 -3.97 -3.24 -2.64
N THR A 36 -4.74 -4.22 -3.12
CA THR A 36 -4.25 -5.55 -3.50
C THR A 36 -3.91 -5.57 -4.98
N ALA A 37 -2.77 -6.14 -5.37
CA ALA A 37 -2.40 -6.29 -6.78
C ALA A 37 -2.90 -7.63 -7.32
N ASN A 38 -4.06 -7.64 -7.97
CA ASN A 38 -4.59 -8.87 -8.59
C ASN A 38 -3.99 -9.06 -10.00
N PRO A 39 -3.28 -10.16 -10.28
CA PRO A 39 -2.71 -10.45 -11.60
C PRO A 39 -3.75 -10.59 -12.72
N GLN A 40 -5.02 -10.88 -12.40
CA GLN A 40 -6.09 -11.05 -13.38
C GLN A 40 -6.76 -9.73 -13.80
N TRP A 41 -6.25 -8.58 -13.34
CA TRP A 41 -6.84 -7.31 -13.73
C TRP A 41 -6.69 -7.03 -15.23
N PRO A 42 -7.71 -6.42 -15.89
CA PRO A 42 -7.68 -6.14 -17.32
C PRO A 42 -6.46 -5.32 -17.75
N GLY A 43 -6.02 -4.37 -16.92
CA GLY A 43 -4.83 -3.55 -17.19
C GLY A 43 -3.51 -4.31 -17.17
N ILE A 44 -3.47 -5.52 -16.58
CA ILE A 44 -2.31 -6.41 -16.59
C ILE A 44 -2.45 -7.41 -17.73
N VAL A 45 -3.60 -8.09 -17.82
CA VAL A 45 -3.85 -9.13 -18.85
C VAL A 45 -3.80 -8.55 -20.27
N GLY A 46 -4.33 -7.35 -20.49
CA GLY A 46 -4.36 -6.71 -21.81
C GLY A 46 -3.01 -6.17 -22.29
N ASN A 47 -2.06 -5.96 -21.38
CA ASN A 47 -0.71 -5.46 -21.68
C ASN A 47 0.36 -6.56 -21.58
N LEU A 48 -0.07 -7.81 -21.38
CA LEU A 48 0.81 -8.94 -21.22
C LEU A 48 1.29 -9.43 -22.59
N ALA A 49 2.57 -9.75 -22.70
CA ALA A 49 3.11 -10.39 -23.89
C ALA A 49 2.43 -11.77 -24.11
N PRO A 50 2.20 -12.19 -25.36
CA PRO A 50 1.53 -13.45 -25.65
C PRO A 50 2.31 -14.63 -25.05
N GLY A 51 1.65 -15.41 -24.19
CA GLY A 51 2.24 -16.57 -23.51
C GLY A 51 2.97 -16.27 -22.19
N CYS A 52 3.10 -15.00 -21.79
CA CYS A 52 3.65 -14.62 -20.49
C CYS A 52 2.57 -14.56 -19.42
N THR A 53 2.94 -14.78 -18.16
CA THR A 53 2.07 -14.63 -17.00
C THR A 53 2.33 -13.30 -16.31
N ALA A 54 1.33 -12.74 -15.62
CA ALA A 54 1.50 -11.54 -14.79
C ALA A 54 2.61 -11.67 -13.74
N GLN A 55 3.01 -12.89 -13.37
CA GLN A 55 4.15 -13.12 -12.48
C GLN A 55 5.49 -12.75 -13.12
N ASP A 56 5.63 -12.98 -14.43
CA ASP A 56 6.87 -12.88 -15.18
C ASP A 56 7.27 -11.43 -15.48
N ASP A 57 6.30 -10.51 -15.49
CA ASP A 57 6.54 -9.08 -15.68
C ASP A 57 6.26 -8.28 -14.38
N PRO A 58 7.26 -8.14 -13.49
CA PRO A 58 7.12 -7.31 -12.30
C PRO A 58 7.01 -5.82 -12.62
N ALA A 59 7.54 -5.35 -13.75
CA ALA A 59 7.53 -3.94 -14.13
C ALA A 59 6.12 -3.50 -14.54
N LEU A 60 5.40 -4.33 -15.29
CA LEU A 60 4.00 -4.09 -15.64
C LEU A 60 3.11 -4.03 -14.39
N LYS A 61 3.26 -4.99 -13.46
CA LYS A 61 2.54 -4.97 -12.18
C LYS A 61 2.83 -3.69 -11.39
N ALA A 62 4.10 -3.32 -11.26
CA ALA A 62 4.51 -2.11 -10.55
C ALA A 62 3.89 -0.86 -11.17
N THR A 63 3.83 -0.80 -12.50
CA THR A 63 3.22 0.32 -13.24
C THR A 63 1.72 0.40 -12.98
N VAL A 64 0.99 -0.72 -13.06
CA VAL A 64 -0.45 -0.76 -12.78
C VAL A 64 -0.76 -0.37 -11.33
N ILE A 65 0.03 -0.87 -10.37
CA ILE A 65 -0.08 -0.50 -8.95
C ILE A 65 0.18 1.00 -8.78
N ALA A 66 1.23 1.54 -9.39
CA ALA A 66 1.55 2.96 -9.29
C ALA A 66 0.45 3.86 -9.85
N LEU A 67 -0.15 3.47 -10.99
CA LEU A 67 -1.28 4.20 -11.58
C LEU A 67 -2.51 4.15 -10.67
N LYS A 68 -2.84 2.99 -10.10
CA LYS A 68 -3.96 2.88 -9.15
C LYS A 68 -3.73 3.68 -7.88
N ARG A 69 -2.49 3.70 -7.36
CA ARG A 69 -2.14 4.53 -6.20
C ARG A 69 -2.37 6.01 -6.50
N ARG A 70 -1.92 6.51 -7.66
CA ARG A 70 -2.14 7.92 -8.05
C ARG A 70 -3.62 8.26 -8.14
N ALA A 71 -4.43 7.38 -8.75
CA ALA A 71 -5.88 7.58 -8.81
C ALA A 71 -6.52 7.61 -7.41
N LEU A 72 -6.02 6.80 -6.47
CA LEU A 72 -6.47 6.84 -5.08
C LEU A 72 -6.05 8.15 -4.38
N ASP A 73 -4.83 8.64 -4.63
CA ASP A 73 -4.36 9.92 -4.09
C ASP A 73 -5.25 11.09 -4.58
N GLU A 74 -5.64 11.08 -5.85
CA GLU A 74 -6.59 12.04 -6.43
C GLU A 74 -7.98 11.93 -5.79
N GLN A 75 -8.48 10.71 -5.57
CA GLN A 75 -9.75 10.49 -4.89
C GLN A 75 -9.72 10.89 -3.42
N ALA A 76 -8.58 10.74 -2.74
CA ALA A 76 -8.40 11.14 -1.35
C ALA A 76 -8.47 12.67 -1.17
N GLN A 77 -8.20 13.45 -2.22
CA GLN A 77 -8.38 14.90 -2.23
C GLN A 77 -9.84 15.33 -2.41
N ASN A 78 -10.76 14.39 -2.65
CA ASN A 78 -12.18 14.71 -2.76
C ASN A 78 -12.73 15.15 -1.39
N PRO A 79 -13.42 16.30 -1.30
CA PRO A 79 -13.97 16.82 -0.04
C PRO A 79 -14.95 15.86 0.66
N PHE A 80 -15.50 14.87 -0.04
CA PHE A 80 -16.29 13.80 0.57
C PHE A 80 -15.53 13.01 1.66
N TRP A 81 -14.22 12.79 1.48
CA TRP A 81 -13.39 12.03 2.43
C TRP A 81 -12.84 12.88 3.60
N GLY A 82 -13.19 14.16 3.63
CA GLY A 82 -12.85 15.11 4.67
C GLY A 82 -12.25 16.39 4.10
N SER A 83 -12.95 17.51 4.22
CA SER A 83 -12.33 18.83 4.23
C SER A 83 -11.81 19.07 5.64
N CYS A 84 -10.49 19.16 5.80
CA CYS A 84 -9.94 19.92 6.92
C CYS A 84 -9.79 21.38 6.47
#